data_AF-A0A415RBR2-F1
#
_entry.id   AF-A0A415RBR2-F1
#
_cell.length_a   1.000
_cell.length_b   1.000
_cell.length_c   1.000
_cell.angle_alpha   90.00
_cell.angle_beta   90.00
_cell.angle_gamma   90.00
#
_symmetry.space_group_name_H-M   'P 1'
#
loop_
_entity.id
_entity.type
_entity.pdbx_description
1 polymer ?
#
loop_
_entity_poly.entity_id
_entity_poly.type
_entity_poly.pdbx_seq_one_letter_code
_entity_poly.pdbx_strand_id
1 'polypeptide(L)'
;MHYAVYIHIPFCQTKCLYCAFYQQASRQQAEDAYVEALLKEIAHDAKLEQIRTATIDSVFFGGGTPTSLSPANAGRLLAAVREQFHLAPDAEVTMEGRVHDLVPEKIEAWLAGGVNRISLGVQSFDTALRRRVGRIDAREEVLRRLALLRREDVTIIADLIYGLPGQDLASWLADIRTLAEADVDGMDLYQLNIFPGSDLEKALRTGRVPACADLAGQADLYLAARDQLLAEGTERLSFFHWRRRRLSVWLRRRRQFRRPKLYAAEGTFCLSADGIPRRKAHHDDGASAGRARAAPLRQPGQRPGEGLRRFPPPDDARFAARGARICAMRPFTCRMSGRRSKDGC
;
A
#
# COMPACT_ATOMS: atom_id res chain seq x y z
N MET A 1 1.33 12.39 -22.57
CA MET A 1 0.89 11.07 -22.05
C MET A 1 1.62 10.91 -20.73
N HIS A 2 0.94 10.52 -19.64
CA HIS A 2 1.60 10.40 -18.34
C HIS A 2 1.99 8.95 -18.09
N TYR A 3 3.24 8.72 -17.70
CA TYR A 3 3.75 7.38 -17.44
C TYR A 3 4.04 7.19 -15.95
N ALA A 4 3.71 6.00 -15.47
CA ALA A 4 3.94 5.61 -14.08
C ALA A 4 4.70 4.28 -14.03
N VAL A 5 5.64 4.20 -13.10
CA VAL A 5 6.36 2.97 -12.78
C VAL A 5 5.86 2.47 -11.43
N TYR A 6 5.41 1.22 -11.35
CA TYR A 6 5.09 0.57 -10.09
C TYR A 6 6.12 -0.52 -9.78
N ILE A 7 6.69 -0.47 -8.59
CA ILE A 7 7.66 -1.44 -8.08
C ILE A 7 7.06 -2.11 -6.84
N HIS A 8 6.82 -3.40 -6.95
CA HIS A 8 6.25 -4.20 -5.88
C HIS A 8 7.35 -4.68 -4.92
N ILE A 9 7.22 -4.45 -3.61
CA ILE A 9 8.13 -4.98 -2.59
C ILE A 9 7.37 -6.01 -1.74
N PRO A 10 7.63 -7.31 -1.88
CA PRO A 10 6.78 -8.36 -1.32
C PRO A 10 7.14 -8.73 0.13
N PHE A 11 7.78 -7.86 0.90
CA PHE A 11 8.27 -8.18 2.23
C PHE A 11 7.50 -7.45 3.33
N CYS A 12 7.25 -8.15 4.43
CA CYS A 12 6.68 -7.59 5.66
C CYS A 12 7.35 -8.27 6.86
N GLN A 13 7.53 -7.54 7.96
CA GLN A 13 8.00 -8.17 9.22
C GLN A 13 6.92 -9.05 9.87
N THR A 14 5.67 -8.59 9.83
CA THR A 14 4.52 -9.27 10.43
C THR A 14 3.35 -9.34 9.45
N LYS A 15 2.49 -10.34 9.62
CA LYS A 15 1.29 -10.51 8.79
C LYS A 15 0.08 -9.86 9.46
N CYS A 16 -0.56 -8.91 8.77
CA CYS A 16 -1.83 -8.33 9.20
C CYS A 16 -3.00 -9.22 8.77
N LEU A 17 -4.03 -9.38 9.62
CA LEU A 17 -5.15 -10.29 9.36
C LEU A 17 -5.99 -9.89 8.14
N TYR A 18 -6.21 -8.58 7.96
CA TYR A 18 -7.03 -8.02 6.88
C TYR A 18 -6.30 -7.92 5.53
N CYS A 19 -4.98 -8.10 5.52
CA CYS A 19 -4.17 -7.76 4.35
C CYS A 19 -4.22 -8.88 3.29
N ALA A 20 -4.73 -8.54 2.11
CA ALA A 20 -4.79 -9.44 0.96
C ALA A 20 -3.61 -9.29 -0.02
N PHE A 21 -2.70 -8.33 0.22
CA PHE A 21 -1.52 -8.18 -0.62
C PHE A 21 -0.59 -9.39 -0.51
N TYR A 22 0.07 -9.71 -1.61
CA TYR A 22 1.14 -10.69 -1.63
C TYR A 22 2.30 -10.20 -0.76
N GLN A 23 2.68 -11.02 0.22
CA GLN A 23 3.70 -10.68 1.20
C GLN A 23 4.41 -11.94 1.70
N GLN A 24 5.69 -11.80 2.00
CA GLN A 24 6.58 -12.80 2.57
C GLN A 24 7.29 -12.21 3.80
N ALA A 25 7.84 -13.10 4.63
CA ALA A 25 8.67 -12.69 5.75
C ALA A 25 9.92 -11.95 5.25
N SER A 26 10.18 -10.78 5.81
CA SER A 26 11.44 -10.06 5.55
C SER A 26 12.61 -10.84 6.15
N ARG A 27 13.57 -11.24 5.31
CA ARG A 27 14.88 -11.77 5.69
C ARG A 27 15.92 -11.12 4.80
N GLN A 28 17.04 -10.65 5.37
CA GLN A 28 18.03 -9.87 4.61
C GLN A 28 18.50 -10.58 3.34
N GLN A 29 18.86 -11.87 3.42
CA GLN A 29 19.30 -12.64 2.25
C GLN A 29 18.24 -12.74 1.14
N ALA A 30 16.95 -12.89 1.51
CA ALA A 30 15.85 -12.95 0.54
C ALA A 30 15.58 -11.58 -0.08
N GLU A 31 15.71 -10.53 0.72
CA GLU A 31 15.62 -9.15 0.28
C GLU A 31 16.73 -8.80 -0.73
N ASP A 32 17.99 -9.12 -0.40
CA ASP A 32 19.14 -8.88 -1.26
C ASP A 32 18.96 -9.60 -2.60
N ALA A 33 18.63 -10.89 -2.57
CA ALA A 33 18.40 -11.68 -3.79
C ALA A 33 17.25 -11.13 -4.64
N TYR A 34 16.17 -10.66 -3.99
CA TYR A 34 15.05 -10.03 -4.68
C TYR A 34 15.45 -8.72 -5.35
N VAL A 35 16.18 -7.86 -4.64
CA VAL A 35 16.64 -6.57 -5.17
C VAL A 35 17.63 -6.78 -6.31
N GLU A 36 18.57 -7.73 -6.21
CA GLU A 36 19.45 -8.09 -7.34
C GLU A 36 18.67 -8.48 -8.60
N ALA A 37 17.62 -9.30 -8.45
CA ALA A 37 16.79 -9.70 -9.57
C ALA A 37 16.02 -8.51 -10.15
N LEU A 38 15.45 -7.67 -9.29
CA LEU A 38 14.69 -6.49 -9.68
C LEU A 38 15.55 -5.44 -10.40
N LEU A 39 16.81 -5.26 -9.99
CA LEU A 39 17.75 -4.36 -10.67
C LEU A 39 18.03 -4.83 -12.11
N LYS A 40 18.15 -6.14 -12.34
CA LYS A 40 18.33 -6.72 -13.68
C LYS A 40 17.08 -6.51 -14.54
N GLU A 41 15.90 -6.66 -13.95
CA GLU A 41 14.61 -6.43 -14.61
C GLU A 41 14.44 -4.95 -15.00
N ILE A 42 14.72 -4.02 -14.09
CA ILE A 42 14.71 -2.57 -14.38
C ILE A 42 15.65 -2.24 -15.54
N ALA A 43 16.88 -2.75 -15.52
CA ALA A 43 17.86 -2.54 -16.58
C ALA A 43 17.47 -3.20 -17.92
N HIS A 44 16.68 -4.28 -17.89
CA HIS A 44 16.13 -4.89 -19.09
C HIS A 44 14.99 -4.05 -19.66
N ASP A 45 14.02 -3.69 -18.83
CA ASP A 45 12.83 -2.93 -19.19
C ASP A 45 13.18 -1.53 -19.71
N ALA A 46 14.18 -0.88 -19.13
CA ALA A 46 14.68 0.43 -19.58
C ALA A 46 15.16 0.43 -21.05
N LYS A 47 15.49 -0.73 -21.62
CA LYS A 47 15.92 -0.87 -23.02
C LYS A 47 14.74 -0.99 -23.99
N LEU A 48 13.53 -1.28 -23.49
CA LEU A 48 12.34 -1.36 -24.34
C LEU A 48 12.03 0.04 -24.89
N GLU A 49 11.75 0.12 -26.20
CA GLU A 49 11.61 1.39 -26.92
C GLU A 49 10.57 2.32 -26.28
N GLN A 50 9.45 1.73 -25.84
CA GLN A 50 8.33 2.44 -25.25
C GLN A 50 8.68 3.04 -23.88
N ILE A 51 9.67 2.48 -23.18
CA ILE A 51 10.13 2.96 -21.86
C ILE A 51 11.27 3.95 -22.06
N ARG A 52 12.24 3.63 -22.91
CA ARG A 52 13.39 4.48 -23.22
C ARG A 52 12.99 5.87 -23.71
N THR A 53 11.89 5.97 -24.44
CA THR A 53 11.36 7.24 -24.97
C THR A 53 10.31 7.89 -24.07
N ALA A 54 9.86 7.22 -23.02
CA ALA A 54 8.87 7.76 -22.09
C ALA A 54 9.52 8.67 -21.06
N THR A 55 8.90 9.82 -20.81
CA THR A 55 9.13 10.60 -19.61
C THR A 55 8.21 10.08 -18.51
N ILE A 56 8.79 9.65 -17.39
CA ILE A 56 8.07 9.09 -16.24
C ILE A 56 7.70 10.22 -15.28
N ASP A 57 6.41 10.43 -15.06
CA ASP A 57 5.90 11.45 -14.14
C ASP A 57 5.77 10.93 -12.71
N SER A 58 5.73 9.60 -12.52
CA SER A 58 5.53 9.02 -11.20
C SER A 58 6.14 7.64 -11.03
N VAL A 59 6.66 7.39 -9.82
CA VAL A 59 7.20 6.09 -9.39
C VAL A 59 6.55 5.73 -8.06
N PHE A 60 6.01 4.53 -7.97
CA PHE A 60 5.33 4.02 -6.77
C PHE A 60 6.01 2.74 -6.28
N PHE A 61 6.56 2.80 -5.07
CA PHE A 61 6.99 1.62 -4.33
C PHE A 61 5.86 1.19 -3.42
N GLY A 62 5.33 -0.02 -3.62
CA GLY A 62 4.19 -0.51 -2.83
C GLY A 62 4.17 -2.02 -2.66
N GLY A 63 3.06 -2.57 -2.16
CA GLY A 63 2.84 -4.02 -2.08
C GLY A 63 2.80 -4.57 -0.66
N GLY A 64 3.85 -5.29 -0.25
CA GLY A 64 4.03 -5.73 1.12
C GLY A 64 4.34 -4.53 2.01
N THR A 65 5.62 -4.18 2.11
CA THR A 65 6.08 -3.03 2.89
C THR A 65 7.45 -2.56 2.36
N PRO A 66 7.50 -1.59 1.44
CA PRO A 66 8.76 -1.01 0.97
C PRO A 66 9.69 -0.55 2.10
N THR A 67 9.14 0.03 3.18
CA THR A 67 9.91 0.42 4.37
C THR A 67 10.64 -0.75 5.06
N SER A 68 10.31 -2.01 4.75
CA SER A 68 11.02 -3.16 5.30
C SER A 68 12.43 -3.29 4.75
N LEU A 69 12.71 -2.76 3.54
CA LEU A 69 14.03 -2.82 2.91
C LEU A 69 15.11 -2.22 3.81
N SER A 70 16.30 -2.80 3.74
CA SER A 70 17.51 -2.22 4.32
C SER A 70 17.85 -0.89 3.63
N PRO A 71 18.51 0.05 4.33
CA PRO A 71 18.96 1.30 3.73
C PRO A 71 19.79 1.09 2.45
N ALA A 72 20.66 0.06 2.45
CA ALA A 72 21.49 -0.27 1.30
C ALA A 72 20.63 -0.70 0.09
N ASN A 73 19.65 -1.58 0.28
CA ASN A 73 18.79 -2.04 -0.80
C ASN A 73 17.85 -0.97 -1.31
N ALA A 74 17.28 -0.15 -0.43
CA ALA A 74 16.48 1.01 -0.82
C ALA A 74 17.31 1.97 -1.68
N GLY A 75 18.53 2.31 -1.25
CA GLY A 75 19.43 3.20 -1.98
C GLY A 75 19.80 2.66 -3.37
N ARG A 76 20.14 1.37 -3.48
CA ARG A 76 20.44 0.71 -4.76
C ARG A 76 19.25 0.76 -5.73
N LEU A 77 18.06 0.47 -5.23
CA LEU A 77 16.85 0.45 -6.05
C LEU A 77 16.48 1.84 -6.56
N LEU A 78 16.54 2.86 -5.69
CA LEU A 78 16.28 4.25 -6.06
C LEU A 78 17.33 4.79 -7.04
N ALA A 79 18.61 4.42 -6.85
CA ALA A 79 19.66 4.77 -7.79
C ALA A 79 19.39 4.19 -9.18
N ALA A 80 19.03 2.90 -9.27
CA ALA A 80 18.70 2.28 -10.54
C ALA A 80 17.48 2.92 -11.22
N VAL A 81 16.42 3.26 -10.48
CA VAL A 81 15.27 3.99 -11.04
C VAL A 81 15.71 5.32 -11.66
N ARG A 82 16.54 6.09 -10.96
CA ARG A 82 17.03 7.40 -11.43
C ARG A 82 17.99 7.29 -12.61
N GLU A 83 18.81 6.25 -12.65
CA GLU A 83 19.82 6.04 -13.69
C GLU A 83 19.23 5.42 -14.97
N GLN A 84 18.23 4.56 -14.83
CA GLN A 84 17.69 3.77 -15.94
C GLN A 84 16.43 4.39 -16.56
N PHE A 85 15.66 5.19 -15.83
CA PHE A 85 14.45 5.83 -16.34
C PHE A 85 14.59 7.33 -16.50
N HIS A 86 13.97 7.89 -17.54
CA HIS A 86 13.88 9.33 -17.75
C HIS A 86 12.75 9.91 -16.89
N LEU A 87 13.07 10.30 -15.65
CA LEU A 87 12.11 10.93 -14.75
C LEU A 87 11.88 12.41 -15.13
N ALA A 88 10.63 12.85 -15.04
CA ALA A 88 10.31 14.28 -15.12
C ALA A 88 10.99 15.06 -13.97
N PRO A 89 11.38 16.33 -14.16
CA PRO A 89 12.00 17.13 -13.10
C PRO A 89 11.13 17.29 -11.84
N ASP A 90 9.81 17.20 -11.99
CA ASP A 90 8.81 17.27 -10.94
C ASP A 90 8.12 15.93 -10.66
N ALA A 91 8.77 14.80 -11.03
CA ALA A 91 8.21 13.47 -10.85
C ALA A 91 7.85 13.19 -9.38
N GLU A 92 6.67 12.59 -9.17
CA GLU A 92 6.27 12.09 -7.86
C GLU A 92 6.96 10.74 -7.59
N VAL A 93 7.68 10.63 -6.49
CA VAL A 93 8.27 9.37 -6.05
C VAL A 93 7.63 9.01 -4.72
N THR A 94 6.67 8.09 -4.79
CA THR A 94 5.86 7.64 -3.66
C THR A 94 6.43 6.35 -3.08
N MET A 95 6.56 6.30 -1.75
CA MET A 95 6.81 5.07 -1.00
C MET A 95 5.63 4.76 -0.08
N GLU A 96 5.08 3.54 -0.17
CA GLU A 96 4.19 2.99 0.85
C GLU A 96 4.98 2.39 2.01
N GLY A 97 4.41 2.40 3.21
CA GLY A 97 5.12 1.92 4.36
C GLY A 97 4.26 1.54 5.55
N ARG A 98 4.93 0.87 6.49
CA ARG A 98 4.41 0.65 7.83
C ARG A 98 5.14 1.58 8.78
N VAL A 99 4.38 2.14 9.71
CA VAL A 99 4.91 2.97 10.77
C VAL A 99 6.02 2.25 11.55
N HIS A 100 5.87 0.93 11.78
CA HIS A 100 6.86 0.07 12.47
C HIS A 100 8.27 0.03 11.83
N ASP A 101 8.38 0.32 10.54
CA ASP A 101 9.66 0.26 9.83
C ASP A 101 10.30 1.64 9.64
N LEU A 102 9.64 2.70 10.08
CA LEU A 102 10.15 4.07 10.04
C LEU A 102 11.17 4.32 11.16
N VAL A 103 12.41 3.91 10.91
CA VAL A 103 13.59 4.26 11.72
C VAL A 103 14.45 5.29 10.97
N PRO A 104 15.19 6.17 11.68
CA PRO A 104 15.89 7.30 11.06
C PRO A 104 16.76 6.92 9.86
N GLU A 105 17.57 5.87 9.96
CA GLU A 105 18.52 5.49 8.90
C GLU A 105 17.81 5.01 7.64
N LYS A 106 16.63 4.39 7.79
CA LYS A 106 15.80 3.98 6.65
C LYS A 106 15.12 5.18 6.00
N ILE A 107 14.56 6.09 6.80
CA ILE A 107 13.90 7.30 6.31
C ILE A 107 14.90 8.12 5.49
N GLU A 108 16.11 8.33 6.02
CA GLU A 108 17.18 9.05 5.34
C GLU A 108 17.51 8.43 3.97
N ALA A 109 17.66 7.10 3.90
CA ALA A 109 17.95 6.42 2.63
C ALA A 109 16.87 6.63 1.57
N TRP A 110 15.58 6.59 1.95
CA TRP A 110 14.47 6.81 1.03
C TRP A 110 14.39 8.28 0.57
N LEU A 111 14.54 9.24 1.49
CA LEU A 111 14.51 10.66 1.16
C LEU A 111 15.71 11.08 0.30
N ALA A 112 16.92 10.63 0.66
CA ALA A 112 18.13 10.86 -0.13
C ALA A 112 18.05 10.24 -1.53
N GLY A 113 17.30 9.14 -1.68
CA GLY A 113 17.00 8.53 -2.98
C GLY A 113 15.93 9.25 -3.80
N GLY A 114 15.34 10.33 -3.29
CA GLY A 114 14.41 11.20 -4.01
C GLY A 114 12.93 10.95 -3.73
N VAL A 115 12.58 10.14 -2.71
CA VAL A 115 11.18 10.01 -2.27
C VAL A 115 10.67 11.36 -1.77
N ASN A 116 9.55 11.81 -2.33
CA ASN A 116 8.91 13.09 -2.01
C ASN A 116 7.45 12.95 -1.56
N ARG A 117 6.91 11.72 -1.55
CA ARG A 117 5.61 11.38 -0.99
C ARG A 117 5.66 10.03 -0.27
N ILE A 118 5.04 9.94 0.91
CA ILE A 118 5.01 8.73 1.73
C ILE A 118 3.56 8.42 2.12
N SER A 119 3.10 7.19 1.86
CA SER A 119 1.80 6.68 2.33
C SER A 119 2.00 5.67 3.44
N LEU A 120 1.40 5.90 4.60
CA LEU A 120 1.61 5.08 5.79
C LEU A 120 0.35 4.39 6.24
N GLY A 121 0.41 3.06 6.25
CA GLY A 121 -0.63 2.25 6.85
C GLY A 121 -0.65 2.38 8.36
N VAL A 122 -1.51 3.26 8.90
CA VAL A 122 -1.80 3.44 10.33
C VAL A 122 -2.92 2.51 10.77
N GLN A 123 -3.98 2.43 9.96
CA GLN A 123 -5.22 1.64 10.10
C GLN A 123 -6.14 2.10 11.22
N SER A 124 -5.60 2.34 12.41
CA SER A 124 -6.28 2.87 13.58
C SER A 124 -5.23 3.42 14.55
N PHE A 125 -5.58 4.38 15.41
CA PHE A 125 -4.75 4.85 16.51
C PHE A 125 -5.08 4.12 17.82
N ASP A 126 -6.15 3.32 17.89
CA ASP A 126 -6.45 2.48 19.04
C ASP A 126 -5.49 1.28 19.11
N THR A 127 -4.67 1.25 20.16
CA THR A 127 -3.66 0.21 20.39
C THR A 127 -4.25 -1.20 20.44
N ALA A 128 -5.43 -1.38 21.04
CA ALA A 128 -6.04 -2.70 21.17
C ALA A 128 -6.63 -3.19 19.84
N LEU A 129 -7.28 -2.31 19.07
CA LEU A 129 -7.74 -2.60 17.71
C LEU A 129 -6.57 -2.95 16.78
N ARG A 130 -5.50 -2.14 16.79
CA ARG A 130 -4.28 -2.38 16.02
C ARG A 130 -3.70 -3.77 16.29
N ARG A 131 -3.49 -4.12 17.56
CA ARG A 131 -2.90 -5.40 17.96
C ARG A 131 -3.77 -6.59 17.57
N ARG A 132 -5.11 -6.47 17.67
CA ARG A 132 -6.05 -7.51 17.21
C ARG A 132 -5.83 -7.87 15.74
N VAL A 133 -5.49 -6.91 14.89
CA VAL A 133 -5.30 -7.12 13.45
C VAL A 133 -3.84 -7.31 13.01
N GLY A 134 -2.91 -7.44 13.96
CA GLY A 134 -1.50 -7.73 13.69
C GLY A 134 -0.61 -6.48 13.50
N ARG A 135 -1.07 -5.30 13.92
CA ARG A 135 -0.26 -4.08 14.03
C ARG A 135 0.24 -3.93 15.46
N ILE A 136 1.56 -3.94 15.67
CA ILE A 136 2.15 -4.14 17.00
C ILE A 136 2.38 -2.84 17.79
N ASP A 137 2.67 -1.74 17.09
CA ASP A 137 2.97 -0.46 17.74
C ASP A 137 1.74 0.13 18.43
N ALA A 138 1.96 0.68 19.61
CA ALA A 138 0.96 1.45 20.35
C ALA A 138 0.75 2.84 19.72
N ARG A 139 -0.35 3.49 20.10
CA ARG A 139 -0.73 4.85 19.66
C ARG A 139 0.43 5.83 19.76
N GLU A 140 1.10 5.86 20.90
CA GLU A 140 2.14 6.83 21.24
C GLU A 140 3.33 6.68 20.29
N GLU A 141 3.71 5.44 20.01
CA GLU A 141 4.81 5.12 19.10
C GLU A 141 4.48 5.51 17.66
N VAL A 142 3.22 5.32 17.24
CA VAL A 142 2.76 5.74 15.91
C VAL A 142 2.85 7.25 15.75
N LEU A 143 2.31 7.99 16.72
CA LEU A 143 2.33 9.45 16.71
C LEU A 143 3.76 9.99 16.75
N ARG A 144 4.64 9.37 17.55
CA ARG A 144 6.06 9.71 17.61
C ARG A 144 6.73 9.58 16.23
N ARG A 145 6.46 8.50 15.50
CA ARG A 145 7.05 8.26 14.18
C ARG A 145 6.48 9.13 13.08
N LEU A 146 5.17 9.41 13.10
CA LEU A 146 4.58 10.42 12.22
C LEU A 146 5.24 11.80 12.46
N ALA A 147 5.46 12.17 13.71
CA ALA A 147 6.12 13.43 14.06
C ALA A 147 7.59 13.52 13.60
N LEU A 148 8.30 12.39 13.43
CA LEU A 148 9.64 12.40 12.83
C LEU A 148 9.58 12.85 11.37
N LEU A 149 8.68 12.27 10.57
CA LEU A 149 8.56 12.60 9.15
C LEU A 149 8.11 14.03 8.90
N ARG A 150 7.32 14.63 9.80
CA ARG A 150 6.87 16.03 9.65
C ARG A 150 8.00 17.06 9.65
N ARG A 151 9.21 16.68 10.08
CA ARG A 151 10.38 17.55 10.06
C ARG A 151 11.03 17.60 8.68
N GLU A 152 10.66 16.66 7.81
CA GLU A 152 11.23 16.49 6.47
C GLU A 152 10.37 17.18 5.41
N ASP A 153 10.98 17.56 4.29
CA ASP A 153 10.27 18.17 3.16
C ASP A 153 9.61 17.09 2.28
N VAL A 154 8.65 16.36 2.85
CA VAL A 154 7.96 15.22 2.22
C VAL A 154 6.46 15.31 2.44
N THR A 155 5.67 14.92 1.43
CA THR A 155 4.21 14.81 1.59
C THR A 155 3.87 13.52 2.34
N ILE A 156 3.11 13.61 3.43
CA ILE A 156 2.74 12.47 4.26
C ILE A 156 1.25 12.18 4.16
N ILE A 157 0.92 10.95 3.81
CA ILE A 157 -0.44 10.40 3.82
C ILE A 157 -0.53 9.33 4.89
N ALA A 158 -1.61 9.35 5.66
CA ALA A 158 -1.90 8.29 6.63
C ALA A 158 -3.21 7.59 6.29
N ASP A 159 -3.13 6.27 6.23
CA ASP A 159 -4.21 5.39 5.82
C ASP A 159 -4.90 4.83 7.06
N LEU A 160 -6.21 4.97 7.16
CA LEU A 160 -7.07 4.36 8.17
C LEU A 160 -8.04 3.35 7.54
N ILE A 161 -8.49 2.38 8.34
CA ILE A 161 -9.50 1.41 7.94
C ILE A 161 -10.69 1.51 8.89
N TYR A 162 -11.89 1.68 8.34
CA TYR A 162 -13.14 1.59 9.09
C TYR A 162 -13.82 0.22 8.92
N GLY A 163 -14.55 -0.20 9.95
CA GLY A 163 -15.19 -1.51 10.05
C GLY A 163 -14.28 -2.61 10.62
N LEU A 164 -13.18 -2.27 11.30
CA LEU A 164 -12.27 -3.26 11.90
C LEU A 164 -12.95 -4.11 13.01
N PRO A 165 -12.41 -5.31 13.33
CA PRO A 165 -12.95 -6.19 14.38
C PRO A 165 -13.11 -5.51 15.74
N GLY A 166 -14.36 -5.33 16.17
CA GLY A 166 -14.72 -4.65 17.42
C GLY A 166 -14.42 -3.16 17.45
N GLN A 167 -14.37 -2.52 16.27
CA GLN A 167 -14.37 -1.06 16.13
C GLN A 167 -15.81 -0.56 16.19
N ASP A 168 -16.02 0.51 16.94
CA ASP A 168 -17.31 1.19 17.08
C ASP A 168 -17.19 2.65 16.60
N LEU A 169 -18.33 3.36 16.61
CA LEU A 169 -18.37 4.76 16.20
C LEU A 169 -17.48 5.66 17.08
N ALA A 170 -17.43 5.40 18.39
CA ALA A 170 -16.68 6.22 19.34
C ALA A 170 -15.16 6.12 19.09
N SER A 171 -14.64 4.89 18.98
CA SER A 171 -13.24 4.62 18.64
C SER A 171 -12.88 5.14 17.25
N TRP A 172 -13.79 5.00 16.27
CA TRP A 172 -13.56 5.53 14.93
C TRP A 172 -13.45 7.05 14.88
N LEU A 173 -14.38 7.78 15.50
CA LEU A 173 -14.30 9.24 15.55
C LEU A 173 -13.09 9.72 16.38
N ALA A 174 -12.65 8.94 17.37
CA ALA A 174 -11.40 9.21 18.08
C ALA A 174 -10.16 9.05 17.17
N ASP A 175 -10.15 8.05 16.28
CA ASP A 175 -9.11 7.89 15.27
C ASP A 175 -9.10 9.09 14.29
N ILE A 176 -10.27 9.54 13.83
CA ILE A 176 -10.37 10.72 12.95
C ILE A 176 -9.84 11.98 13.62
N ARG A 177 -10.23 12.25 14.89
CA ARG A 177 -9.67 13.38 15.66
C ARG A 177 -8.16 13.29 15.79
N THR A 178 -7.66 12.10 16.13
CA THR A 178 -6.21 11.87 16.28
C THR A 178 -5.47 12.08 14.95
N LEU A 179 -6.05 11.66 13.83
CA LEU A 179 -5.51 11.88 12.49
C LEU A 179 -5.46 13.36 12.13
N ALA A 180 -6.49 14.12 12.47
CA ALA A 180 -6.55 15.57 12.32
C ALA A 180 -5.53 16.30 13.22
N GLU A 181 -5.23 15.78 14.41
CA GLU A 181 -4.19 16.30 15.30
C GLU A 181 -2.77 15.91 14.85
N ALA A 182 -2.59 14.76 14.20
CA ALA A 182 -1.28 14.23 13.79
C ALA A 182 -0.54 15.05 12.73
N ASP A 183 -1.21 16.05 12.15
CA ASP A 183 -0.66 17.03 11.21
C ASP A 183 0.00 16.45 9.94
N VAL A 184 -0.64 15.43 9.37
CA VAL A 184 -0.31 14.85 8.05
C VAL A 184 -0.99 15.60 6.90
N ASP A 185 -0.38 15.62 5.70
CA ASP A 185 -0.90 16.37 4.54
C ASP A 185 -2.19 15.78 3.97
N GLY A 186 -2.29 14.45 3.96
CA GLY A 186 -3.44 13.73 3.44
C GLY A 186 -3.84 12.52 4.26
N MET A 187 -5.08 12.09 4.03
CA MET A 187 -5.79 11.12 4.85
C MET A 187 -6.58 10.20 3.94
N ASP A 188 -6.34 8.90 4.06
CA ASP A 188 -7.03 7.90 3.28
C ASP A 188 -7.92 7.04 4.19
N LEU A 189 -9.22 6.97 3.89
CA LEU A 189 -10.19 6.21 4.70
C LEU A 189 -10.72 5.01 3.90
N TYR A 190 -10.17 3.83 4.17
CA TYR A 190 -10.53 2.61 3.47
C TYR A 190 -11.60 1.79 4.20
N GLN A 191 -12.56 1.27 3.43
CA GLN A 191 -13.50 0.27 3.94
C GLN A 191 -12.78 -1.05 4.19
N LEU A 192 -13.05 -1.70 5.33
CA LEU A 192 -12.61 -3.07 5.53
C LEU A 192 -13.31 -4.02 4.56
N ASN A 193 -12.52 -4.71 3.74
CA ASN A 193 -12.95 -5.86 2.95
C ASN A 193 -12.53 -7.17 3.62
N ILE A 194 -13.46 -8.13 3.71
CA ILE A 194 -13.19 -9.47 4.21
C ILE A 194 -13.17 -10.42 3.01
N PHE A 195 -11.99 -10.93 2.68
CA PHE A 195 -11.82 -11.82 1.54
C PHE A 195 -12.10 -13.28 1.91
N PRO A 196 -12.77 -14.06 1.04
CA PRO A 196 -12.98 -15.49 1.26
C PRO A 196 -11.66 -16.24 1.48
N GLY A 197 -11.62 -17.10 2.51
CA GLY A 197 -10.44 -17.89 2.87
C GLY A 197 -9.31 -17.11 3.55
N SER A 198 -9.47 -15.80 3.77
CA SER A 198 -8.48 -14.95 4.43
C SER A 198 -8.27 -15.32 5.90
N ASP A 199 -7.15 -14.85 6.47
CA ASP A 199 -6.87 -15.05 7.89
C ASP A 199 -7.87 -14.32 8.78
N LEU A 200 -8.38 -13.17 8.34
CA LEU A 200 -9.42 -12.44 9.04
C LEU A 200 -10.75 -13.20 9.05
N GLU A 201 -11.20 -13.73 7.91
CA GLU A 201 -12.42 -14.54 7.83
C GLU A 201 -12.33 -15.76 8.77
N LYS A 202 -11.20 -16.47 8.75
CA LYS A 202 -10.95 -17.59 9.67
C LYS A 202 -10.98 -17.15 11.13
N ALA A 203 -10.39 -16.01 11.46
CA ALA A 203 -10.35 -15.50 12.83
C ALA A 203 -11.75 -15.10 13.33
N LEU A 204 -12.58 -14.50 12.47
CA LEU A 204 -13.98 -14.18 12.76
C LEU A 204 -14.80 -15.46 12.99
N ARG A 205 -14.70 -16.42 12.06
CA ARG A 205 -15.44 -17.70 12.14
C ARG A 205 -15.12 -18.50 13.40
N THR A 206 -13.88 -18.43 13.87
CA THR A 206 -13.41 -19.12 15.09
C THR A 206 -13.60 -18.31 16.36
N GLY A 207 -14.18 -17.11 16.29
CA GLY A 207 -14.38 -16.22 17.43
C GLY A 207 -13.08 -15.67 18.04
N ARG A 208 -11.95 -15.78 17.31
CA ARG A 208 -10.64 -15.30 17.79
C ARG A 208 -10.54 -13.78 17.82
N VAL A 209 -11.34 -13.11 16.99
CA VAL A 209 -11.52 -11.66 17.00
C VAL A 209 -13.01 -11.33 17.05
N PRO A 210 -13.42 -10.19 17.61
CA PRO A 210 -14.82 -9.77 17.62
C PRO A 210 -15.36 -9.54 16.22
N ALA A 211 -16.69 -9.42 16.10
CA ALA A 211 -17.34 -9.08 14.85
C ALA A 211 -16.84 -7.73 14.28
N CYS A 212 -16.80 -7.64 12.96
CA CYS A 212 -16.65 -6.38 12.24
C CYS A 212 -18.02 -5.69 12.11
N ALA A 213 -18.02 -4.40 11.77
CA ALA A 213 -19.24 -3.75 11.30
C ALA A 213 -19.71 -4.41 9.98
N ASP A 214 -21.02 -4.60 9.84
CA ASP A 214 -21.63 -4.99 8.58
C ASP A 214 -21.64 -3.83 7.58
N LEU A 215 -22.20 -4.03 6.39
CA LEU A 215 -22.19 -2.99 5.35
C LEU A 215 -22.94 -1.71 5.78
N ALA A 216 -24.04 -1.85 6.52
CA ALA A 216 -24.79 -0.71 7.04
C ALA A 216 -23.97 0.05 8.09
N GLY A 217 -23.40 -0.65 9.08
CA GLY A 217 -22.52 -0.04 10.07
C GLY A 217 -21.27 0.58 9.46
N GLN A 218 -20.68 -0.02 8.43
CA GLN A 218 -19.56 0.57 7.68
C GLN A 218 -19.97 1.87 6.97
N ALA A 219 -21.19 1.94 6.41
CA ALA A 219 -21.72 3.17 5.84
C ALA A 219 -21.89 4.27 6.90
N ASP A 220 -22.41 3.93 8.08
CA ASP A 220 -22.55 4.87 9.20
C ASP A 220 -21.19 5.41 9.65
N LEU A 221 -20.18 4.54 9.80
CA LEU A 221 -18.81 4.94 10.12
C LEU A 221 -18.24 5.90 9.07
N TYR A 222 -18.44 5.61 7.78
CA TYR A 222 -17.99 6.46 6.70
C TYR A 222 -18.65 7.85 6.75
N LEU A 223 -19.98 7.89 6.89
CA LEU A 223 -20.74 9.14 6.95
C LEU A 223 -20.31 10.00 8.14
N ALA A 224 -20.12 9.40 9.31
CA ALA A 224 -19.66 10.12 10.49
C ALA A 224 -18.25 10.72 10.31
N ALA A 225 -17.30 9.96 9.75
CA ALA A 225 -15.96 10.47 9.46
C ALA A 225 -15.99 11.58 8.41
N ARG A 226 -16.77 11.41 7.34
CA ARG A 226 -16.96 12.41 6.28
C ARG A 226 -17.44 13.73 6.87
N ASP A 227 -18.48 13.69 7.71
CA ASP A 227 -19.08 14.89 8.28
C ASP A 227 -18.13 15.60 9.23
N GLN A 228 -17.38 14.85 10.05
CA GLN A 228 -16.36 15.42 10.92
C GLN A 228 -15.21 16.05 10.12
N LEU A 229 -14.66 15.35 9.12
CA LEU A 229 -13.57 15.85 8.29
C LEU A 229 -13.97 17.10 7.49
N LEU A 230 -15.22 17.17 7.01
CA LEU A 230 -15.74 18.37 6.35
C LEU A 230 -15.89 19.55 7.32
N ALA A 231 -16.38 19.29 8.54
CA ALA A 231 -16.49 20.30 9.58
C ALA A 231 -15.13 20.87 10.01
N GLU A 232 -14.08 20.04 10.00
CA GLU A 232 -12.69 20.43 10.27
C GLU A 232 -12.00 21.13 9.08
N GLY A 233 -12.72 21.33 7.97
CA GLY A 233 -12.23 22.07 6.81
C GLY A 233 -11.23 21.28 5.95
N THR A 234 -11.26 19.95 5.99
CA THR A 234 -10.55 19.13 5.01
C THR A 234 -11.27 19.12 3.67
N GLU A 235 -10.55 18.87 2.59
CA GLU A 235 -11.10 18.74 1.26
C GLU A 235 -11.10 17.28 0.83
N ARG A 236 -12.28 16.81 0.42
CA ARG A 236 -12.46 15.49 -0.17
C ARG A 236 -12.01 15.50 -1.63
N LEU A 237 -11.09 14.60 -1.97
CA LEU A 237 -10.56 14.43 -3.32
C LEU A 237 -11.27 13.28 -4.07
N SER A 238 -11.55 12.19 -3.36
CA SER A 238 -12.31 11.04 -3.87
C SER A 238 -13.21 10.46 -2.77
N PHE A 239 -13.78 9.28 -2.98
CA PHE A 239 -14.56 8.60 -1.95
C PHE A 239 -13.76 8.33 -0.67
N PHE A 240 -12.46 8.07 -0.80
CA PHE A 240 -11.61 7.68 0.31
C PHE A 240 -10.39 8.58 0.51
N HIS A 241 -10.03 9.43 -0.47
CA HIS A 241 -8.89 10.35 -0.33
C HIS A 241 -9.32 11.74 0.13
N TRP A 242 -8.60 12.27 1.11
CA TRP A 242 -8.80 13.57 1.71
C TRP A 242 -7.49 14.32 1.83
N ARG A 243 -7.53 15.65 1.71
CA ARG A 243 -6.39 16.53 1.97
C ARG A 243 -6.76 17.62 2.95
N ARG A 244 -5.78 18.10 3.73
CA ARG A 244 -5.99 19.34 4.49
C ARG A 244 -6.10 20.53 3.53
N ARG A 245 -7.03 21.46 3.79
CA ARG A 245 -7.09 22.75 3.07
C ARG A 245 -6.04 23.75 3.53
N ARG A 246 -5.43 23.53 4.71
CA ARG A 246 -4.28 24.35 5.13
C ARG A 246 -3.24 24.26 4.03
N LEU A 247 -2.80 25.42 3.55
CA LEU A 247 -1.55 25.55 2.80
C LEU A 247 -0.50 24.87 3.68
N SER A 248 -0.19 23.60 3.43
CA SER A 248 0.95 22.95 4.03
C SER A 248 2.15 23.87 3.82
N VAL A 249 3.15 23.82 4.68
CA VAL A 249 4.37 24.62 4.56
C VAL A 249 4.96 24.57 3.12
N TRP A 250 4.70 23.46 2.42
CA TRP A 250 4.80 23.24 0.98
C TRP A 250 4.27 24.38 0.08
N LEU A 251 3.04 24.86 0.29
CA LEU A 251 2.45 25.94 -0.51
C LEU A 251 2.99 27.34 -0.14
N ARG A 252 3.60 27.53 1.05
CA ARG A 252 4.26 28.81 1.40
C ARG A 252 5.65 28.95 0.78
N ARG A 253 6.35 27.85 0.47
CA ARG A 253 7.72 27.88 -0.07
C ARG A 253 7.82 27.67 -1.58
N ARG A 254 6.76 27.24 -2.28
CA ARG A 254 6.78 27.07 -3.74
C ARG A 254 5.58 27.73 -4.41
N ARG A 255 5.75 29.01 -4.75
CA ARG A 255 5.02 29.67 -5.86
C ARG A 255 5.33 29.07 -7.25
N GLN A 256 5.87 27.84 -7.33
CA GLN A 256 6.49 27.30 -8.54
C GLN A 256 6.09 25.86 -8.91
N PHE A 257 5.27 25.15 -8.11
CA PHE A 257 4.81 23.80 -8.48
C PHE A 257 3.30 23.82 -8.69
N ARG A 258 2.90 23.77 -9.97
CA ARG A 258 1.50 23.63 -10.37
C ARG A 258 0.98 22.30 -9.85
N ARG A 259 -0.13 22.37 -9.09
CA ARG A 259 -1.06 21.29 -8.71
C ARG A 259 -0.45 19.88 -8.75
N PRO A 260 -0.10 19.25 -7.61
CA PRO A 260 0.09 17.81 -7.60
C PRO A 260 -1.18 17.18 -8.17
N LYS A 261 -1.04 16.51 -9.32
CA LYS A 261 -2.08 15.59 -9.77
C LYS A 261 -2.01 14.42 -8.80
N LEU A 262 -2.76 14.51 -7.70
CA LEU A 262 -3.08 13.34 -6.91
C LEU A 262 -3.82 12.39 -7.84
N TYR A 263 -3.07 11.46 -8.43
CA TYR A 263 -3.66 10.24 -8.91
C TYR A 263 -4.01 9.44 -7.66
N ALA A 264 -5.30 9.39 -7.35
CA ALA A 264 -5.84 8.32 -6.54
C ALA A 264 -5.32 7.02 -7.16
N ALA A 265 -4.48 6.28 -6.44
CA ALA A 265 -4.18 4.89 -6.78
C ALA A 265 -5.43 4.06 -6.46
N GLU A 266 -6.53 4.38 -7.15
CA GLU A 266 -7.77 3.61 -7.14
C GLU A 266 -7.46 2.27 -7.81
N GLY A 267 -7.17 1.26 -7.00
CA GLY A 267 -7.18 -0.16 -7.38
C GLY A 267 -6.39 -0.49 -8.65
N THR A 268 -5.06 -0.48 -8.59
CA THR A 268 -4.25 -0.93 -9.74
C THR A 268 -4.22 -2.45 -9.82
N PHE A 269 -5.26 -3.04 -10.41
CA PHE A 269 -5.13 -4.35 -11.05
C PHE A 269 -4.23 -4.16 -12.27
N CYS A 270 -2.96 -4.58 -12.17
CA CYS A 270 -1.99 -4.46 -13.25
C CYS A 270 -2.39 -5.36 -14.43
N LEU A 271 -3.12 -4.83 -15.41
CA LEU A 271 -3.26 -5.40 -16.74
C LEU A 271 -2.07 -4.94 -17.59
N SER A 272 -1.29 -5.89 -18.10
CA SER A 272 -0.31 -5.58 -19.14
C SER A 272 -1.07 -5.06 -20.37
N ALA A 273 -0.57 -3.98 -20.97
CA ALA A 273 -1.03 -3.52 -22.27
C ALA A 273 -0.42 -4.42 -23.35
N ASP A 274 -0.79 -5.70 -23.36
CA ASP A 274 -0.54 -6.57 -24.49
C ASP A 274 -1.83 -6.72 -25.27
N GLY A 275 -1.99 -5.89 -26.30
CA GLY A 275 -2.87 -6.17 -27.44
C GLY A 275 -2.36 -7.35 -28.30
N ILE A 276 -1.59 -8.27 -27.73
CA ILE A 276 -1.05 -9.46 -28.38
C ILE A 276 -1.73 -10.68 -27.72
N PRO A 277 -2.46 -11.52 -28.48
CA PRO A 277 -3.13 -12.69 -27.91
C PRO A 277 -2.14 -13.62 -27.24
N ARG A 278 -2.40 -13.95 -25.96
CA ARG A 278 -1.67 -14.98 -25.21
C ARG A 278 -1.71 -16.31 -25.97
N ARG A 279 -0.55 -16.83 -26.39
CA ARG A 279 -0.44 -18.29 -26.59
C ARG A 279 -0.34 -18.94 -25.21
N LYS A 280 -1.34 -19.77 -24.88
CA LYS A 280 -1.28 -20.69 -23.76
C LYS A 280 -0.06 -21.60 -23.96
N ALA A 281 0.82 -21.69 -22.98
CA ALA A 281 1.71 -22.84 -22.89
C ALA A 281 0.83 -24.06 -22.60
N HIS A 282 0.82 -25.00 -23.54
CA HIS A 282 0.22 -26.31 -23.34
C HIS A 282 0.97 -27.02 -22.21
N HIS A 283 0.21 -27.65 -21.31
CA HIS A 283 0.73 -28.74 -20.50
C HIS A 283 0.99 -29.91 -21.46
N ASP A 284 2.24 -30.32 -21.61
CA ASP A 284 2.53 -31.67 -22.06
C ASP A 284 2.27 -32.61 -20.87
N ASP A 285 1.25 -33.44 -21.04
CA ASP A 285 0.98 -34.62 -20.22
C ASP A 285 2.06 -35.67 -20.50
N GLY A 286 2.88 -35.99 -19.50
CA GLY A 286 3.86 -37.06 -19.62
C GLY A 286 4.73 -37.23 -18.38
N ALA A 287 4.23 -38.02 -17.42
CA ALA A 287 4.99 -39.02 -16.63
C ALA A 287 4.51 -39.17 -15.17
N SER A 288 3.73 -40.23 -14.95
CA SER A 288 3.79 -41.21 -13.83
C SER A 288 3.79 -40.74 -12.36
N ALA A 289 2.60 -40.88 -11.77
CA ALA A 289 2.29 -41.55 -10.50
C ALA A 289 3.40 -41.75 -9.44
N GLY A 290 3.19 -41.13 -8.28
CA GLY A 290 3.81 -41.52 -7.00
C GLY A 290 2.92 -41.12 -5.82
N ARG A 291 2.18 -42.10 -5.25
CA ARG A 291 1.39 -41.93 -4.02
C ARG A 291 2.32 -41.72 -2.83
N ALA A 292 2.17 -40.63 -2.08
CA ALA A 292 2.73 -40.48 -0.74
C ALA A 292 1.61 -40.31 0.29
N ARG A 293 1.63 -41.21 1.29
CA ARG A 293 0.61 -41.46 2.31
C ARG A 293 0.58 -40.36 3.37
N ALA A 294 -0.61 -40.14 3.94
CA ALA A 294 -0.85 -39.31 5.11
C ALA A 294 -0.14 -39.88 6.36
N ALA A 295 0.35 -38.98 7.23
CA ALA A 295 0.88 -39.29 8.57
C ALA A 295 0.14 -38.48 9.65
N PRO A 296 0.05 -38.96 10.91
CA PRO A 296 -1.13 -38.80 11.75
C PRO A 296 -1.12 -37.58 12.68
N LEU A 297 -2.33 -37.22 13.11
CA LEU A 297 -2.70 -36.21 14.11
C LEU A 297 -1.95 -36.38 15.44
N ARG A 298 -1.39 -35.30 15.99
CA ARG A 298 -0.97 -35.20 17.40
C ARG A 298 -1.95 -34.32 18.18
N GLN A 299 -2.30 -34.79 19.38
CA GLN A 299 -3.22 -34.20 20.36
C GLN A 299 -2.64 -32.99 21.12
N PRO A 300 -3.48 -32.19 21.81
CA PRO A 300 -3.18 -30.81 22.20
C PRO A 300 -2.62 -30.69 23.62
N GLY A 301 -1.69 -29.76 23.82
CA GLY A 301 -1.25 -29.34 25.14
C GLY A 301 -0.04 -28.43 25.08
N GLN A 302 -0.26 -27.11 25.06
CA GLN A 302 0.62 -26.09 25.65
C GLN A 302 -0.03 -24.70 25.58
N ARG A 303 0.09 -23.95 26.68
CA ARG A 303 -0.52 -22.62 26.94
C ARG A 303 0.04 -21.55 25.98
N PRO A 304 -0.72 -20.50 25.63
CA PRO A 304 -0.22 -19.47 24.73
C PRO A 304 0.71 -18.51 25.48
N GLY A 305 2.01 -18.66 25.25
CA GLY A 305 2.98 -17.58 25.45
C GLY A 305 2.85 -16.55 24.32
N GLU A 306 3.13 -15.28 24.63
CA GLU A 306 3.18 -14.16 23.69
C GLU A 306 4.16 -14.43 22.54
N GLY A 307 3.66 -15.04 21.47
CA GLY A 307 4.43 -15.34 20.26
C GLY A 307 4.05 -14.39 19.15
N LEU A 308 5.03 -13.61 18.65
CA LEU A 308 4.96 -12.93 17.36
C LEU A 308 4.39 -13.89 16.29
N ARG A 309 3.33 -13.50 15.58
CA ARG A 309 2.78 -14.33 14.51
C ARG A 309 3.72 -14.31 13.32
N ARG A 310 4.54 -15.35 13.23
CA ARG A 310 5.48 -15.59 12.12
C ARG A 310 4.72 -16.04 10.88
N PHE A 311 5.26 -15.70 9.72
CA PHE A 311 4.83 -16.28 8.45
C PHE A 311 4.90 -17.82 8.51
N PRO A 312 4.02 -18.55 7.80
CA PRO A 312 4.25 -19.96 7.55
C PRO A 312 5.61 -20.17 6.86
N PRO A 313 6.27 -21.32 7.04
CA PRO A 313 7.54 -21.61 6.35
C PRO A 313 7.37 -21.47 4.83
N PRO A 314 8.36 -20.93 4.12
CA PRO A 314 8.28 -20.75 2.67
C PRO A 314 8.17 -22.10 1.95
N ASP A 315 7.34 -22.16 0.90
CA ASP A 315 7.44 -23.21 -0.13
C ASP A 315 8.51 -22.73 -1.14
N ASP A 316 9.67 -23.37 -1.14
CA ASP A 316 10.87 -22.96 -1.91
C ASP A 316 10.69 -23.04 -3.45
N ALA A 317 9.54 -23.48 -3.96
CA ALA A 317 9.33 -23.79 -5.38
C ALA A 317 8.50 -22.77 -6.20
N ARG A 318 8.07 -21.63 -5.63
CA ARG A 318 7.16 -20.68 -6.32
C ARG A 318 7.75 -19.28 -6.55
N PHE A 319 9.04 -19.18 -6.84
CA PHE A 319 9.66 -17.91 -7.23
C PHE A 319 9.79 -17.81 -8.75
N ALA A 320 8.80 -17.18 -9.38
CA ALA A 320 9.00 -16.45 -10.62
C ALA A 320 8.86 -14.97 -10.25
N ALA A 321 9.95 -14.20 -10.36
CA ALA A 321 9.93 -12.76 -10.21
C ALA A 321 8.80 -12.19 -11.09
N ARG A 322 7.78 -11.64 -10.46
CA ARG A 322 6.78 -10.80 -11.11
C ARG A 322 7.10 -9.39 -10.63
N GLY A 323 8.13 -8.78 -11.23
CA GLY A 323 8.67 -7.50 -10.80
C GLY A 323 8.03 -6.31 -11.49
N ALA A 324 8.79 -5.21 -11.50
CA ALA A 324 8.35 -3.86 -11.80
C ALA A 324 7.42 -3.82 -13.02
N ARG A 325 6.30 -3.11 -12.91
CA ARG A 325 5.36 -2.95 -14.02
C ARG A 325 5.26 -1.48 -14.37
N ILE A 326 5.65 -1.17 -15.60
CA ILE A 326 5.45 0.16 -16.16
C ILE A 326 4.04 0.22 -16.75
N CYS A 327 3.19 1.05 -16.16
CA CYS A 327 1.81 1.23 -16.60
C CYS A 327 1.68 2.57 -17.32
N ALA A 328 1.25 2.53 -18.59
CA ALA A 328 0.87 3.74 -19.31
C ALA A 328 -0.56 4.16 -18.91
N MET A 329 -0.70 5.26 -18.18
CA MET A 329 -2.03 5.82 -17.89
C MET A 329 -2.46 6.74 -19.04
N ARG A 330 -3.47 6.32 -19.81
CA ARG A 330 -4.22 7.26 -20.66
C ARG A 330 -5.18 8.05 -19.77
N PRO A 331 -5.20 9.40 -19.83
CA PRO A 331 -6.18 10.18 -19.08
C PRO A 331 -7.59 9.76 -19.53
N PHE A 332 -8.40 9.28 -18.57
CA PHE A 332 -9.84 9.18 -18.78
C PHE A 332 -10.37 10.61 -18.91
N THR A 333 -10.55 11.07 -20.14
CA THR A 333 -11.47 12.18 -20.37
C THR A 333 -12.87 11.62 -20.16
N CYS A 334 -13.49 11.96 -19.04
CA CYS A 334 -14.93 11.83 -18.92
C CYS A 334 -15.53 12.80 -19.96
N ARG A 335 -15.69 12.35 -21.21
CA ARG A 335 -16.64 12.98 -22.13
C ARG A 335 -18.02 12.67 -21.55
N MET A 336 -18.53 13.59 -20.74
CA MET A 336 -19.96 13.76 -20.55
C MET A 336 -20.55 13.91 -21.95
N SER A 337 -21.03 12.80 -22.53
CA SER A 337 -21.84 12.83 -23.73
C SER A 337 -23.19 13.41 -23.33
N GLY A 338 -23.27 14.74 -23.35
CA GLY A 338 -24.53 15.45 -23.23
C GLY A 338 -25.38 15.14 -24.46
N ARG A 339 -26.14 14.03 -24.42
CA ARG A 339 -27.35 13.91 -25.23
C ARG A 339 -28.35 14.89 -24.66
N ARG A 340 -28.43 16.08 -25.27
CA ARG A 340 -29.67 16.86 -25.24
C ARG A 340 -30.70 16.04 -26.01
N SER A 341 -31.67 15.44 -25.31
CA SER A 341 -32.93 15.08 -25.95
C SER A 341 -33.67 16.39 -26.21
N LYS A 342 -33.69 16.80 -27.49
CA LYS A 342 -34.84 17.50 -28.04
C LYS A 342 -35.92 16.44 -28.34
N ASP A 343 -37.16 16.91 -28.38
CA ASP A 343 -38.42 16.18 -28.68
C ASP A 343 -39.06 15.61 -27.39
N GLY A 344 -40.29 15.92 -26.98
CA GLY A 344 -41.42 16.62 -27.60
C GLY A 344 -42.71 16.05 -26.96
N CYS A 345 -43.66 16.93 -26.63
CA CYS A 345 -44.92 16.73 -25.87
C CYS A 345 -44.81 16.58 -24.35
#